data_AF-A0A926NJL4-F1
#
_entry.id   AF-A0A926NJL4-F1
#
_cell.length_a   1.000
_cell.length_b   1.000
_cell.length_c   1.000
_cell.angle_alpha   90.00
_cell.angle_beta   90.00
_cell.angle_gamma   90.00
#
_symmetry.space_group_name_H-M   'P 1'
#
loop_
_entity.id
_entity.type
_entity.pdbx_description
1 polymer ?
#
loop_
_entity_poly.entity_id
_entity_poly.type
_entity_poly.pdbx_seq_one_letter_code
_entity_poly.pdbx_strand_id
1 'polypeptide(L)'
;MINDVLKQYKVVFTTPLDYALYNKIETVNEWLSQFIDDHYTKSMASRLATNVAAVLHENPLTPLIFFTQSMQCATITSSSTKIYELMDEYLDDNNITPAFVLPTADFKIIVESWSDYVQNSPKGL
;
A
#
# COMPACT_ATOMS: atom_id res chain seq x y z
N MET A 1 -3.12 18.74 -6.06
CA MET A 1 -2.11 17.93 -5.34
C MET A 1 -2.57 16.49 -5.11
N ILE A 2 -3.61 16.18 -4.31
CA ILE A 2 -4.11 14.78 -4.15
C ILE A 2 -4.46 14.13 -5.50
N ASN A 3 -5.22 14.86 -6.33
CA ASN A 3 -5.59 14.41 -7.67
C ASN A 3 -4.39 14.26 -8.63
N ASP A 4 -3.24 14.87 -8.33
CA ASP A 4 -2.06 14.80 -9.19
C ASP A 4 -1.28 13.51 -8.93
N VAL A 5 -1.17 13.10 -7.65
CA VAL A 5 -0.55 11.83 -7.26
C VAL A 5 -1.36 10.65 -7.78
N LEU A 6 -2.67 10.59 -7.55
CA LEU A 6 -3.48 9.47 -8.05
C LEU A 6 -3.41 9.32 -9.58
N LYS A 7 -3.34 10.44 -10.31
CA LYS A 7 -3.14 10.42 -11.77
C LYS A 7 -1.73 9.96 -12.16
N GLN A 8 -0.70 10.45 -11.48
CA GLN A 8 0.70 10.05 -11.72
C GLN A 8 0.87 8.54 -11.60
N TYR A 9 0.31 7.94 -10.55
CA TYR A 9 0.37 6.50 -10.30
C TYR A 9 -0.76 5.72 -10.97
N LYS A 10 -1.55 6.35 -11.84
CA LYS A 10 -2.67 5.74 -12.58
C LYS A 10 -3.60 4.91 -11.69
N VAL A 11 -3.92 5.44 -10.50
CA VAL A 11 -4.69 4.73 -9.49
C VAL A 11 -6.14 4.61 -9.92
N VAL A 12 -6.67 3.39 -9.93
CA VAL A 12 -8.06 3.06 -10.22
C VAL A 12 -8.59 2.16 -9.11
N PHE A 13 -9.75 2.54 -8.54
CA PHE A 13 -10.46 1.70 -7.58
C PHE A 13 -11.67 1.06 -8.24
N THR A 14 -11.90 -0.21 -7.98
CA THR A 14 -13.06 -0.93 -8.49
C THR A 14 -13.73 -1.77 -7.41
N THR A 15 -15.06 -1.87 -7.48
CA THR A 15 -15.82 -2.84 -6.69
C THR A 15 -16.47 -3.80 -7.67
N PRO A 16 -16.04 -5.06 -7.72
CA PRO A 16 -16.61 -6.04 -8.63
C PRO A 16 -18.11 -6.22 -8.34
N LEU A 17 -18.91 -6.43 -9.39
CA LEU A 17 -20.35 -6.68 -9.24
C LEU A 17 -20.61 -8.04 -8.56
N ASP A 18 -19.74 -9.02 -8.77
CA ASP A 18 -19.85 -10.36 -8.18
C ASP A 18 -19.67 -10.31 -6.65
N TYR A 19 -20.58 -10.95 -5.91
CA TYR A 19 -20.68 -10.87 -4.45
C TYR A 19 -19.52 -11.56 -3.72
N ALA A 20 -18.75 -12.40 -4.40
CA ALA A 20 -17.61 -13.10 -3.82
C ALA A 20 -16.27 -12.34 -3.89
N LEU A 21 -16.22 -11.19 -4.56
CA LEU A 21 -14.97 -10.47 -4.82
C LEU A 21 -14.87 -9.18 -3.99
N TYR A 22 -13.69 -8.96 -3.39
CA TYR A 22 -13.35 -7.77 -2.62
C TYR A 22 -13.16 -6.54 -3.52
N ASN A 23 -13.13 -5.35 -2.91
CA ASN A 23 -12.68 -4.13 -3.59
C ASN A 23 -11.28 -4.37 -4.17
N LYS A 24 -10.98 -3.71 -5.29
CA LYS A 24 -9.67 -3.78 -5.93
C LYS A 24 -9.05 -2.42 -6.16
N ILE A 25 -7.73 -2.37 -6.10
CA ILE A 25 -6.90 -1.24 -6.52
C ILE A 25 -5.96 -1.67 -7.66
N GLU A 26 -5.91 -0.85 -8.70
CA GLU A 26 -4.92 -0.94 -9.77
C GLU A 26 -4.08 0.33 -9.78
N THR A 27 -2.78 0.20 -10.03
CA THR A 27 -1.83 1.32 -10.14
C THR A 27 -0.90 1.11 -11.33
N VAL A 28 0.03 2.05 -11.54
CA VAL A 28 1.07 1.96 -12.57
C VAL A 28 2.04 0.77 -12.39
N ASN A 29 2.05 0.12 -11.21
CA ASN A 29 2.91 -1.01 -10.91
C ASN A 29 2.11 -2.16 -10.28
N GLU A 30 2.31 -3.39 -10.75
CA GLU A 30 1.56 -4.56 -10.28
C GLU A 30 1.86 -4.89 -8.81
N TRP A 31 3.12 -4.76 -8.37
CA TRP A 31 3.53 -5.05 -7.00
C TRP A 31 2.96 -4.06 -6.00
N LEU A 32 2.91 -2.77 -6.37
CA LEU A 32 2.21 -1.76 -5.57
C LEU A 32 0.71 -2.05 -5.48
N SER A 33 0.11 -2.46 -6.59
CA SER A 33 -1.31 -2.79 -6.65
C SER A 33 -1.62 -3.97 -5.72
N GLN A 34 -0.91 -5.08 -5.88
CA GLN A 34 -1.06 -6.27 -5.05
C GLN A 34 -0.81 -6.01 -3.56
N PHE A 35 0.23 -5.23 -3.22
CA PHE A 35 0.55 -4.93 -1.83
C PHE A 35 -0.59 -4.17 -1.14
N ILE A 36 -1.18 -3.17 -1.81
CA ILE A 36 -2.29 -2.39 -1.26
C ILE A 36 -3.57 -3.22 -1.27
N ASP A 37 -3.79 -4.03 -2.31
CA ASP A 37 -4.97 -4.90 -2.44
C ASP A 37 -5.07 -5.92 -1.30
N ASP A 38 -3.93 -6.44 -0.82
CA ASP A 38 -3.88 -7.32 0.36
C ASP A 38 -4.40 -6.64 1.65
N HIS A 39 -4.58 -5.32 1.65
CA HIS A 39 -5.20 -4.56 2.72
C HIS A 39 -6.68 -4.23 2.41
N TYR A 40 -7.44 -5.22 1.95
CA TYR A 40 -8.81 -5.06 1.43
C TYR A 40 -9.93 -4.91 2.48
N THR A 41 -9.67 -5.22 3.76
CA THR A 41 -10.66 -5.01 4.84
C THR A 41 -10.56 -3.60 5.40
N LYS A 42 -11.66 -3.10 5.98
CA LYS A 42 -11.69 -1.76 6.61
C LYS A 42 -10.58 -1.58 7.64
N SER A 43 -10.39 -2.58 8.50
CA SER A 43 -9.38 -2.53 9.55
C SER A 43 -7.95 -2.55 8.99
N MET A 44 -7.68 -3.36 7.97
CA MET A 44 -6.34 -3.45 7.35
C MET A 44 -5.99 -2.18 6.59
N ALA A 45 -6.91 -1.63 5.79
CA ALA A 45 -6.70 -0.41 5.04
C ALA A 45 -6.43 0.78 5.98
N SER A 46 -7.25 0.94 7.02
CA SER A 46 -7.06 2.03 8.00
C SER A 46 -5.80 1.87 8.83
N ARG A 47 -5.41 0.64 9.19
CA ARG A 47 -4.15 0.38 9.88
C ARG A 47 -2.95 0.76 9.01
N LEU A 48 -2.96 0.40 7.72
CA LEU A 48 -1.89 0.77 6.79
C LEU A 48 -1.80 2.30 6.67
N ALA A 49 -2.92 2.98 6.41
CA ALA A 49 -2.95 4.43 6.28
C ALA A 49 -2.44 5.15 7.55
N THR A 50 -2.89 4.70 8.73
CA THR A 50 -2.47 5.26 10.02
C THR A 50 -0.97 5.11 10.25
N ASN A 51 -0.43 3.92 10.00
CA ASN A 51 0.98 3.64 10.19
C ASN A 51 1.88 4.43 9.23
N VAL A 52 1.47 4.58 7.95
CA VAL A 52 2.20 5.40 6.98
C VAL A 52 2.19 6.87 7.40
N ALA A 53 1.06 7.39 7.88
CA ALA A 53 0.99 8.74 8.41
C ALA A 53 1.89 8.94 9.64
N ALA A 54 1.96 7.96 10.53
CA ALA A 54 2.85 7.99 11.70
C ALA A 54 4.33 8.03 11.30
N VAL A 55 4.76 7.23 10.30
CA VAL A 55 6.15 7.26 9.81
C VAL A 55 6.56 8.65 9.29
N LEU A 56 5.66 9.34 8.59
CA LEU A 56 5.94 10.70 8.13
C LEU A 56 5.95 11.74 9.26
N HIS A 57 5.14 11.54 10.30
CA HIS A 57 5.03 12.48 11.41
C HIS A 57 6.16 12.32 12.44
N GLU A 58 6.45 11.08 12.83
CA GLU A 58 7.43 10.76 13.87
C GLU A 58 8.86 10.68 13.32
N ASN A 59 9.01 10.46 12.01
CA ASN A 59 10.29 10.28 11.33
C ASN A 59 11.20 9.28 12.07
N PRO A 60 10.75 8.01 12.23
CA PRO A 60 11.48 7.03 13.01
C PRO A 60 12.83 6.70 12.39
N LEU A 61 13.82 6.40 13.23
CA LEU A 61 15.16 5.98 12.79
C LEU A 61 15.17 4.60 12.13
N THR A 62 14.19 3.76 12.45
CA THR A 62 14.05 2.41 11.91
C THR A 62 12.91 2.36 10.89
N PRO A 63 13.09 1.72 9.72
CA PRO A 63 12.01 1.50 8.78
C PRO A 63 10.88 0.70 9.41
N LEU A 64 9.64 1.07 9.09
CA LEU A 64 8.48 0.23 9.35
C LEU A 64 8.42 -0.86 8.28
N ILE A 65 8.22 -2.10 8.70
CA ILE A 65 8.17 -3.26 7.81
C ILE A 65 6.77 -3.85 7.83
N PHE A 66 6.17 -4.05 6.66
CA PHE A 66 4.91 -4.75 6.47
C PHE A 66 5.11 -6.02 5.68
N PHE A 67 4.41 -7.08 6.09
CA PHE A 67 4.30 -8.33 5.35
C PHE A 67 2.84 -8.57 5.00
N THR A 68 2.60 -9.10 3.81
CA THR A 68 1.25 -9.33 3.31
C THR A 68 0.96 -10.82 3.12
N GLN A 69 -0.31 -11.18 2.88
CA GLN A 69 -0.71 -12.58 2.66
C GLN A 69 -0.18 -13.14 1.33
N SER A 70 0.02 -12.26 0.34
CA SER A 70 0.70 -12.58 -0.91
C SER A 70 2.21 -12.77 -0.76
N MET A 71 2.74 -12.86 0.46
CA MET A 71 4.16 -13.00 0.77
C MET A 71 5.01 -11.83 0.25
N GLN A 72 4.42 -10.65 0.05
CA GLN A 72 5.17 -9.44 -0.29
C GLN A 72 5.66 -8.73 0.98
N CYS A 73 6.66 -7.88 0.80
CA CYS A 73 7.20 -7.04 1.87
C CYS A 73 7.20 -5.57 1.45
N ALA A 74 6.96 -4.65 2.39
CA ALA A 74 7.25 -3.24 2.21
C ALA A 74 8.12 -2.71 3.35
N THR A 75 9.14 -1.93 3.00
CA THR A 75 9.89 -1.11 3.96
C THR A 75 9.51 0.36 3.77
N ILE A 76 9.15 1.03 4.85
CA ILE A 76 8.60 2.38 4.83
C ILE A 76 9.45 3.25 5.75
N THR A 77 10.14 4.22 5.16
CA THR A 77 10.85 5.29 5.87
C THR A 77 10.11 6.60 5.69
N SER A 78 10.57 7.69 6.31
CA SER A 78 9.98 9.02 6.10
C SER A 78 10.17 9.55 4.67
N SER A 79 11.16 9.07 3.93
CA SER A 79 11.48 9.55 2.58
C SER A 79 10.99 8.61 1.47
N SER A 80 11.01 7.31 1.70
CA SER A 80 10.72 6.31 0.66
C SER A 80 9.96 5.10 1.20
N THR A 81 9.03 4.63 0.38
CA THR A 81 8.44 3.30 0.48
C THR A 81 9.05 2.41 -0.58
N LYS A 82 9.51 1.23 -0.19
CA LYS A 82 10.05 0.20 -1.08
C LYS A 82 9.17 -1.04 -0.98
N ILE A 83 8.72 -1.56 -2.11
CA ILE A 83 7.95 -2.80 -2.21
C ILE A 83 8.87 -3.89 -2.76
N TYR A 84 8.83 -5.06 -2.13
CA TYR A 84 9.59 -6.25 -2.50
C TYR A 84 8.61 -7.36 -2.86
N GLU A 85 8.94 -8.09 -3.93
CA GLU A 85 8.12 -9.15 -4.48
C GLU A 85 7.98 -10.32 -3.50
N LEU A 86 9.10 -10.77 -2.93
CA LEU A 86 9.15 -11.94 -2.07
C LEU A 86 9.73 -11.59 -0.70
N MET A 87 8.95 -11.87 0.34
CA MET A 87 9.32 -11.69 1.74
C MET A 87 10.53 -12.57 2.09
N ASP A 88 10.56 -13.82 1.62
CA ASP A 88 11.62 -14.76 1.98
C ASP A 88 13.00 -14.28 1.47
N GLU A 89 13.06 -13.77 0.24
CA GLU A 89 14.29 -13.17 -0.30
C GLU A 89 14.74 -11.94 0.50
N TYR A 90 13.80 -11.10 0.92
CA TYR A 90 14.09 -9.94 1.77
C TYR A 90 14.60 -10.34 3.17
N LEU A 91 14.09 -11.44 3.72
CA LEU A 91 14.52 -11.96 5.03
C LEU A 91 15.91 -12.60 4.95
N ASP A 92 16.25 -13.23 3.83
CA ASP A 92 17.57 -13.80 3.56
C ASP A 92 18.62 -12.71 3.27
N ASP A 93 18.26 -11.69 2.50
CA ASP A 93 19.09 -10.50 2.22
C ASP A 93 18.24 -9.22 2.12
N ASN A 94 18.37 -8.35 3.12
CA ASN A 94 17.62 -7.09 3.16
C ASN A 94 18.17 -5.99 2.23
N ASN A 95 19.22 -6.28 1.44
CA ASN A 95 19.80 -5.37 0.45
C ASN A 95 19.39 -5.67 -1.00
N ILE A 96 18.45 -6.60 -1.24
CA ILE A 96 17.94 -6.88 -2.59
C ILE A 96 17.31 -5.64 -3.24
N THR A 97 17.23 -5.64 -4.57
CA THR A 97 16.60 -4.55 -5.33
C THR A 97 15.09 -4.57 -5.12
N PRO A 98 14.46 -3.46 -4.70
CA PRO A 98 13.02 -3.39 -4.59
C PRO A 98 12.33 -3.51 -5.95
N ALA A 99 11.18 -4.17 -5.99
CA ALA A 99 10.36 -4.28 -7.18
C ALA A 99 9.67 -2.95 -7.54
N PHE A 100 9.45 -2.09 -6.55
CA PHE A 100 8.97 -0.72 -6.75
C PHE A 100 9.43 0.21 -5.63
N VAL A 101 9.69 1.47 -5.98
CA VAL A 101 10.06 2.53 -5.02
C VAL A 101 9.28 3.79 -5.33
N LEU A 102 8.73 4.42 -4.30
CA LEU A 102 8.05 5.71 -4.40
C LEU A 102 8.28 6.57 -3.14
N PRO A 103 8.11 7.90 -3.23
CA PRO A 103 8.13 8.76 -2.06
C PRO A 103 7.05 8.35 -1.06
N THR A 104 7.37 8.31 0.24
CA THR A 104 6.38 7.93 1.28
C THR A 104 5.21 8.91 1.34
N ALA A 105 5.43 10.19 1.00
CA ALA A 105 4.36 11.18 0.89
C ALA A 105 3.34 10.83 -0.21
N ASP A 106 3.81 10.31 -1.35
CA ASP A 106 2.93 9.85 -2.42
C ASP A 106 2.22 8.56 -2.00
N PHE A 107 2.95 7.63 -1.40
CA PHE A 107 2.39 6.39 -0.88
C PHE A 107 1.26 6.65 0.12
N LYS A 108 1.45 7.60 1.05
CA LYS A 108 0.42 8.05 2.00
C LYS A 108 -0.87 8.43 1.29
N ILE A 109 -0.79 9.27 0.26
CA ILE A 109 -1.98 9.72 -0.48
C ILE A 109 -2.71 8.55 -1.11
N ILE A 110 -1.98 7.58 -1.68
CA ILE A 110 -2.58 6.37 -2.27
C ILE A 110 -3.28 5.53 -1.20
N VAL A 111 -2.61 5.22 -0.07
CA VAL A 111 -3.18 4.34 0.97
C VAL A 111 -4.32 5.00 1.75
N GLU A 112 -4.31 6.32 1.93
CA GLU A 112 -5.43 7.06 2.50
C GLU A 112 -6.64 7.03 1.57
N SER A 113 -6.42 7.27 0.27
CA SER A 113 -7.49 7.19 -0.74
C SER A 113 -8.07 5.78 -0.83
N TRP A 114 -7.22 4.75 -0.70
CA TRP A 114 -7.66 3.37 -0.62
C TRP A 114 -8.49 3.09 0.64
N SER A 115 -8.01 3.52 1.82
CA SER A 115 -8.75 3.40 3.08
C SER A 115 -10.12 4.07 2.97
N ASP A 116 -10.18 5.29 2.46
CA ASP A 116 -11.43 6.02 2.24
C ASP A 116 -12.38 5.25 1.30
N TYR A 117 -11.84 4.69 0.21
CA TYR A 117 -12.63 3.87 -0.72
C TYR A 117 -13.21 2.62 -0.05
N VAL A 118 -12.39 1.87 0.69
CA VAL A 118 -12.81 0.64 1.38
C VAL A 118 -13.82 0.93 2.49
N GLN A 119 -13.67 2.04 3.22
CA GLN A 119 -14.58 2.44 4.29
C GLN A 119 -15.97 2.80 3.79
N ASN A 120 -16.03 3.48 2.64
CA ASN A 120 -17.29 3.87 2.01
C ASN A 120 -17.88 2.80 1.10
N SER A 121 -17.15 1.70 0.85
CA SER A 121 -17.62 0.60 0.03
C SER A 121 -18.70 -0.21 0.79
N PRO A 122 -19.85 -0.50 0.15
CA PRO A 122 -20.87 -1.38 0.72
C PRO A 122 -20.39 -2.83 0.89
N LYS A 123 -19.24 -3.19 0.29
CA LYS A 123 -18.60 -4.50 0.41
C LYS A 123 -17.35 -4.50 1.32
N GLY A 124 -17.04 -3.38 1.98
CA GLY A 124 -15.95 -3.35 2.96
C GLY A 124 -16.32 -4.18 4.19
N LEU A 125 -15.78 -5.40 4.28
CA LEU A 125 -15.79 -6.23 5.49
C LEU A 125 -15.02 -5.53 6.62
#